data_AF-A0A1B9Y7D7-F1
#
_entry.id   AF-A0A1B9Y7D7-F1
#
_cell.length_a   1.000
_cell.length_b   1.000
_cell.length_c   1.000
_cell.angle_alpha   90.00
_cell.angle_beta   90.00
_cell.angle_gamma   90.00
#
_symmetry.space_group_name_H-M   'P 1'
#
loop_
_entity.id
_entity.type
_entity.pdbx_description
1 polymer ?
#
loop_
_entity_poly.entity_id
_entity_poly.type
_entity_poly.pdbx_seq_one_letter_code
_entity_poly.pdbx_strand_id
1 'polypeptide(L)'
;MKINLKFIFIFLLILIYLIQGIQYLLYIPNKLDYFDAELLINYSAGFIRRGLLGEIFIWLHEITGMNLLAITKYFSIITYALLIAYFIYNFTKKNISLFFLLLPSGLFFLLLDNRIRLKDSLLLLLIIVCCKIIKLAKNNIFTKLLLLSLVLSVGILLHEMIFFYTVPFLLIYLYSIKKTPLKNVWNFLFIIPVLTFLIVIFSHGFVGAGDIIFENIKSYLPENSYTKDLPTPLFYINSSAKNIIFINFSAYSQGFSRGILYLQYLASLIFVIIRYNDFRNINVFIFKKDNGSLSSSFLATTFLLQLFCAIPLYFIAMDWQRFIFFALISSFIYTYELGGEIGYIKKFHFKMDSFIAKYIAPRNEALTIFVSTVLFVPHLKLGNIDYLFTNGYLMIFNYATKILFSITTL
;
A
#
# COMPACT_ATOMS: atom_id res chain seq x y z
N MET A 1 -35.88 -1.89 -21.23
CA MET A 1 -34.94 -1.33 -20.23
C MET A 1 -33.52 -1.56 -20.74
N LYS A 2 -32.80 -0.53 -21.23
CA LYS A 2 -31.41 -0.72 -21.68
C LYS A 2 -30.55 -0.94 -20.44
N ILE A 3 -30.18 -2.19 -20.17
CA ILE A 3 -29.25 -2.50 -19.10
C ILE A 3 -27.90 -1.88 -19.48
N ASN A 4 -27.45 -0.93 -18.69
CA ASN A 4 -26.19 -0.26 -18.94
C ASN A 4 -25.05 -1.16 -18.45
N LEU A 5 -24.26 -1.69 -19.39
CA LEU A 5 -23.14 -2.60 -19.15
C LEU A 5 -22.16 -2.08 -18.08
N LYS A 6 -21.98 -0.76 -17.96
CA LYS A 6 -21.13 -0.14 -16.93
C LYS A 6 -21.62 -0.44 -15.52
N PHE A 7 -22.94 -0.42 -15.29
CA PHE A 7 -23.53 -0.71 -13.98
C PHE A 7 -23.42 -2.20 -13.63
N ILE A 8 -23.64 -3.10 -14.60
CA ILE A 8 -23.41 -4.54 -14.37
C ILE A 8 -21.96 -4.76 -13.93
N PHE A 9 -20.99 -4.18 -14.65
CA PHE A 9 -19.58 -4.35 -14.34
C PHE A 9 -19.23 -3.87 -12.92
N ILE A 10 -19.67 -2.67 -12.53
CA ILE A 10 -19.46 -2.13 -11.18
C ILE A 10 -20.11 -3.03 -10.12
N PHE A 11 -21.35 -3.47 -10.36
CA PHE A 11 -22.07 -4.37 -9.46
C PHE A 11 -21.32 -5.69 -9.25
N LEU A 12 -20.82 -6.29 -10.34
CA LEU A 12 -20.03 -7.53 -10.27
C LEU A 12 -18.73 -7.35 -9.47
N LEU A 13 -18.01 -6.24 -9.67
CA LEU A 13 -16.82 -5.93 -8.87
C LEU A 13 -17.14 -5.82 -7.38
N ILE A 14 -18.19 -5.07 -7.03
CA ILE A 14 -18.63 -4.92 -5.63
C ILE A 14 -19.00 -6.28 -5.05
N LEU A 15 -19.74 -7.10 -5.80
CA LEU A 15 -20.13 -8.44 -5.35
C LEU A 15 -18.89 -9.33 -5.09
N ILE A 16 -17.89 -9.31 -5.98
CA ILE A 16 -16.64 -10.05 -5.79
C ILE A 16 -15.94 -9.60 -4.50
N TYR A 17 -15.80 -8.29 -4.29
CA TYR A 17 -15.18 -7.75 -3.08
C TYR A 17 -15.95 -8.10 -1.81
N LEU A 18 -17.29 -8.07 -1.86
CA LEU A 18 -18.12 -8.49 -0.72
C LEU A 18 -17.92 -9.97 -0.40
N ILE A 19 -17.92 -10.84 -1.41
CA ILE A 19 -17.69 -12.29 -1.22
C ILE A 19 -16.31 -12.53 -0.62
N GLN A 20 -15.26 -11.91 -1.17
CA GLN A 20 -13.90 -12.02 -0.62
C GLN A 20 -13.80 -11.49 0.80
N GLY A 21 -14.46 -10.36 1.08
CA GLY A 21 -14.53 -9.78 2.41
C GLY A 21 -15.16 -10.72 3.42
N ILE A 22 -16.32 -11.32 3.06
CA ILE A 22 -17.01 -12.30 3.91
C ILE A 22 -16.15 -13.54 4.12
N GLN A 23 -15.54 -14.09 3.06
CA GLN A 23 -14.64 -15.24 3.16
C GLN A 23 -13.48 -14.96 4.13
N TYR A 24 -12.86 -13.80 4.03
CA TYR A 24 -11.78 -13.39 4.92
C TYR A 24 -12.25 -13.17 6.37
N LEU A 25 -13.44 -12.60 6.58
CA LEU A 25 -14.03 -12.45 7.92
C LEU A 25 -14.31 -13.81 8.57
N LEU A 26 -14.81 -14.78 7.81
CA LEU A 26 -15.11 -16.14 8.29
C LEU A 26 -13.86 -17.02 8.48
N TYR A 27 -12.75 -16.71 7.82
CA TYR A 27 -11.49 -17.46 7.94
C TYR A 27 -10.93 -17.41 9.37
N ILE A 28 -10.76 -18.56 10.02
CA ILE A 28 -10.15 -18.62 11.36
C ILE A 28 -8.66 -18.98 11.20
N PRO A 29 -7.73 -18.09 11.60
CA PRO A 29 -6.30 -18.36 11.48
C PRO A 29 -5.92 -19.40 12.53
N ASN A 30 -5.55 -20.59 12.05
CA ASN A 30 -5.20 -21.74 12.89
C ASN A 30 -3.72 -22.18 12.73
N LYS A 31 -3.02 -21.61 11.74
CA LYS A 31 -1.61 -21.86 11.46
C LYS A 31 -0.89 -20.53 11.24
N LEU A 32 0.31 -20.44 11.80
CA LEU A 32 1.25 -19.36 11.56
C LEU A 32 1.68 -19.39 10.10
N ASP A 33 1.31 -18.37 9.34
CA ASP A 33 1.75 -18.20 7.97
C ASP A 33 2.72 -17.02 7.82
N TYR A 34 3.09 -16.71 6.58
CA TYR A 34 3.97 -15.59 6.25
C TYR A 34 3.49 -14.26 6.85
N PHE A 35 2.20 -13.95 6.74
CA PHE A 35 1.70 -12.63 7.11
C PHE A 35 1.65 -12.47 8.62
N ASP A 36 1.22 -13.52 9.32
CA ASP A 36 1.22 -13.53 10.78
C ASP A 36 2.65 -13.47 11.33
N ALA A 37 3.60 -14.20 10.73
CA ALA A 37 5.00 -14.14 11.11
C ALA A 37 5.62 -12.74 10.88
N GLU A 38 5.27 -12.02 9.81
CA GLU A 38 5.74 -10.64 9.59
C GLU A 38 5.20 -9.65 10.64
N LEU A 39 3.94 -9.83 11.07
CA LEU A 39 3.32 -9.00 12.09
C LEU A 39 3.88 -9.28 13.49
N LEU A 40 4.24 -10.53 13.78
CA LEU A 40 4.69 -11.01 15.09
C LEU A 40 6.20 -10.89 15.35
N ILE A 41 6.98 -10.35 14.41
CA ILE A 41 8.37 -9.95 14.68
C ILE A 41 8.40 -9.05 15.91
N ASN A 42 9.18 -9.44 16.92
CA ASN A 42 9.26 -8.82 18.25
C ASN A 42 10.72 -8.61 18.70
N TYR A 43 10.93 -8.13 19.93
CA TYR A 43 12.26 -7.78 20.45
C TYR A 43 12.90 -8.87 21.36
N SER A 44 12.42 -10.11 21.30
CA SER A 44 12.98 -11.22 22.10
C SER A 44 14.47 -11.49 21.84
N ALA A 45 14.96 -11.21 20.63
CA ALA A 45 16.38 -11.28 20.28
C ALA A 45 17.10 -9.93 20.44
N GLY A 46 16.55 -9.00 21.23
CA GLY A 46 17.01 -7.62 21.35
C GLY A 46 16.36 -6.67 20.34
N PHE A 47 16.85 -5.43 20.28
CA PHE A 47 16.30 -4.44 19.35
C PHE A 47 16.61 -4.81 17.89
N ILE A 48 15.56 -5.15 17.14
CA ILE A 48 15.61 -5.56 15.73
C ILE A 48 14.58 -4.77 14.93
N ARG A 49 14.89 -4.43 13.69
CA ARG A 49 13.95 -3.76 12.78
C ARG A 49 12.57 -4.44 12.77
N ARG A 50 11.50 -3.63 12.74
CA ARG A 50 10.09 -4.06 12.64
C ARG A 50 9.51 -4.75 13.88
N GLY A 51 10.25 -4.83 14.98
CA GLY A 51 9.86 -5.54 16.22
C GLY A 51 8.74 -4.89 17.03
N LEU A 52 8.48 -3.58 16.84
CA LEU A 52 7.55 -2.84 17.70
C LEU A 52 6.13 -3.40 17.69
N LEU A 53 5.63 -3.83 16.53
CA LEU A 53 4.25 -4.31 16.41
C LEU A 53 4.06 -5.68 17.09
N GLY A 54 4.99 -6.62 16.90
CA GLY A 54 4.88 -7.95 17.49
C GLY A 54 4.99 -7.89 19.01
N GLU A 55 5.83 -7.01 19.54
CA GLU A 55 5.92 -6.76 20.99
C GLU A 55 4.57 -6.31 21.58
N ILE A 56 3.89 -5.37 20.90
CA ILE A 56 2.56 -4.90 21.31
C ILE A 56 1.54 -6.04 21.27
N PHE A 57 1.60 -6.93 20.27
CA PHE A 57 0.66 -8.05 20.15
C PHE A 57 0.86 -9.13 21.21
N ILE A 58 2.11 -9.42 21.57
CA ILE A 58 2.42 -10.34 22.67
C ILE A 58 1.93 -9.75 23.99
N TRP A 59 2.21 -8.47 24.24
CA TRP A 59 1.71 -7.79 25.44
C TRP A 59 0.17 -7.78 25.53
N LEU A 60 -0.52 -7.56 24.41
CA LEU A 60 -1.98 -7.67 24.34
C LEU A 60 -2.48 -9.09 24.60
N HIS A 61 -1.78 -10.10 24.07
CA HIS A 61 -2.09 -11.51 24.34
C HIS A 61 -1.97 -11.83 25.84
N GLU A 62 -0.88 -11.44 26.48
CA GLU A 62 -0.63 -11.69 27.91
C GLU A 62 -1.69 -11.05 28.81
N ILE A 63 -2.16 -9.84 28.49
CA ILE A 63 -3.17 -9.14 29.28
C ILE A 63 -4.58 -9.66 29.03
N THR A 64 -4.93 -9.96 27.78
CA THR A 64 -6.31 -10.29 27.40
C THR A 64 -6.60 -11.80 27.35
N GLY A 65 -5.56 -12.63 27.27
CA GLY A 65 -5.67 -14.06 26.99
C GLY A 65 -6.17 -14.39 25.57
N MET A 66 -6.36 -13.39 24.69
CA MET A 66 -6.85 -13.62 23.33
C MET A 66 -5.80 -14.35 22.50
N ASN A 67 -6.20 -15.31 21.66
CA ASN A 67 -5.28 -16.02 20.76
C ASN A 67 -4.47 -15.03 19.90
N LEU A 68 -3.15 -15.23 19.86
CA LEU A 68 -2.21 -14.32 19.19
C LEU A 68 -2.49 -14.14 17.69
N LEU A 69 -2.87 -15.20 16.97
CA LEU A 69 -3.26 -15.14 15.55
C LEU A 69 -4.61 -14.43 15.34
N ALA A 70 -5.49 -14.47 16.33
CA ALA A 70 -6.73 -13.71 16.27
C ALA A 70 -6.45 -12.21 16.43
N ILE A 71 -5.51 -11.83 17.31
CA ILE A 71 -5.09 -10.43 17.50
C ILE A 71 -4.54 -9.87 16.18
N THR A 72 -3.62 -10.57 15.50
CA THR A 72 -3.07 -10.12 14.21
C THR A 72 -4.18 -9.91 13.17
N LYS A 73 -5.10 -10.89 13.03
CA LYS A 73 -6.23 -10.80 12.11
C LYS A 73 -7.14 -9.60 12.41
N TYR A 74 -7.59 -9.44 13.65
CA TYR A 74 -8.51 -8.35 14.02
C TYR A 74 -7.86 -6.99 13.84
N PHE A 75 -6.59 -6.85 14.22
CA PHE A 75 -5.83 -5.65 13.98
C PHE A 75 -5.83 -5.27 12.50
N SER A 76 -5.51 -6.22 11.61
CA SER A 76 -5.47 -5.99 10.17
C SER A 76 -6.84 -5.64 9.57
N ILE A 77 -7.93 -6.25 10.07
CA ILE A 77 -9.30 -5.87 9.69
C ILE A 77 -9.58 -4.42 10.08
N ILE A 78 -9.26 -4.04 11.31
CA ILE A 78 -9.52 -2.69 11.84
C ILE A 78 -8.74 -1.64 11.03
N THR A 79 -7.43 -1.84 10.82
CA THR A 79 -6.61 -0.88 10.06
C THR A 79 -7.07 -0.75 8.62
N TYR A 80 -7.42 -1.86 7.98
CA TYR A 80 -7.90 -1.84 6.60
C TYR A 80 -9.30 -1.20 6.47
N ALA A 81 -10.22 -1.53 7.38
CA ALA A 81 -11.56 -0.92 7.41
C ALA A 81 -11.50 0.59 7.65
N LEU A 82 -10.63 1.07 8.55
CA LEU A 82 -10.40 2.49 8.77
C LEU A 82 -9.87 3.20 7.52
N LEU A 83 -8.96 2.55 6.77
CA LEU A 83 -8.44 3.09 5.53
C LEU A 83 -9.54 3.19 4.45
N ILE A 84 -10.37 2.15 4.30
CA ILE A 84 -11.53 2.17 3.39
C ILE A 84 -12.51 3.27 3.78
N ALA A 85 -12.88 3.35 5.07
CA ALA A 85 -13.78 4.36 5.59
C ALA A 85 -13.24 5.78 5.31
N TYR A 86 -11.94 5.99 5.50
CA TYR A 86 -11.29 7.26 5.17
C TYR A 86 -11.48 7.62 3.69
N PHE A 87 -11.18 6.70 2.76
CA PHE A 87 -11.31 6.97 1.32
C PHE A 87 -12.77 7.24 0.92
N ILE A 88 -13.70 6.37 1.35
CA ILE A 88 -15.13 6.52 1.04
C ILE A 88 -15.65 7.85 1.58
N TYR A 89 -15.42 8.17 2.85
CA TYR A 89 -15.91 9.41 3.46
C TYR A 89 -15.36 10.66 2.77
N ASN A 90 -14.05 10.69 2.48
CA ASN A 90 -13.41 11.86 1.91
C ASN A 90 -13.74 12.06 0.42
N PHE A 91 -13.82 10.97 -0.35
CA PHE A 91 -14.14 11.05 -1.77
C PHE A 91 -15.62 11.43 -1.96
N THR A 92 -16.52 10.87 -1.15
CA THR A 92 -17.94 11.29 -1.16
C THR A 92 -18.10 12.76 -0.73
N LYS A 93 -17.44 13.18 0.35
CA LYS A 93 -17.50 14.58 0.81
C LYS A 93 -17.04 15.60 -0.24
N LYS A 94 -16.05 15.25 -1.08
CA LYS A 94 -15.54 16.13 -2.16
C LYS A 94 -16.11 15.85 -3.54
N ASN A 95 -17.10 14.95 -3.68
CA ASN A 95 -17.65 14.50 -4.96
C ASN A 95 -16.56 14.06 -5.95
N ILE A 96 -15.66 13.20 -5.48
CA ILE A 96 -14.58 12.59 -6.25
C ILE A 96 -14.99 11.14 -6.57
N SER A 97 -14.80 10.71 -7.82
CA SER A 97 -15.20 9.36 -8.27
C SER A 97 -14.53 8.25 -7.47
N LEU A 98 -15.37 7.34 -6.95
CA LEU A 98 -14.95 6.14 -6.21
C LEU A 98 -14.52 4.99 -7.13
N PHE A 99 -14.73 5.11 -8.45
CA PHE A 99 -14.49 4.02 -9.40
C PHE A 99 -13.05 3.49 -9.34
N PHE A 100 -12.10 4.39 -9.11
CA PHE A 100 -10.70 4.01 -8.95
C PHE A 100 -10.44 3.05 -7.78
N LEU A 101 -11.18 3.16 -6.68
CA LEU A 101 -11.01 2.25 -5.53
C LEU A 101 -11.37 0.81 -5.89
N LEU A 102 -12.30 0.63 -6.83
CA LEU A 102 -12.77 -0.67 -7.33
C LEU A 102 -11.89 -1.27 -8.44
N LEU A 103 -10.86 -0.55 -8.88
CA LEU A 103 -9.93 -1.12 -9.86
C LEU A 103 -9.10 -2.24 -9.19
N PRO A 104 -8.64 -3.26 -9.95
CA PRO A 104 -7.81 -4.32 -9.42
C PRO A 104 -6.48 -3.85 -8.79
N SER A 105 -5.98 -2.66 -9.16
CA SER A 105 -4.83 -2.00 -8.52
C SER A 105 -5.23 -0.93 -7.49
N GLY A 106 -6.52 -0.74 -7.28
CA GLY A 106 -7.11 0.19 -6.33
C GLY A 106 -7.13 -0.38 -4.91
N LEU A 107 -7.82 0.30 -4.01
CA LEU A 107 -7.78 0.01 -2.58
C LEU A 107 -8.18 -1.43 -2.21
N PHE A 108 -9.10 -2.03 -2.97
CA PHE A 108 -9.56 -3.40 -2.74
C PHE A 108 -8.60 -4.49 -3.22
N PHE A 109 -7.48 -4.12 -3.85
CA PHE A 109 -6.40 -5.04 -4.23
C PHE A 109 -5.93 -5.92 -3.06
N LEU A 110 -5.74 -5.31 -1.87
CA LEU A 110 -5.23 -6.03 -0.70
C LEU A 110 -6.13 -7.18 -0.26
N LEU A 111 -7.44 -7.04 -0.46
CA LEU A 111 -8.43 -8.07 -0.14
C LEU A 111 -8.36 -9.25 -1.11
N LEU A 112 -8.18 -8.98 -2.41
CA LEU A 112 -8.07 -10.03 -3.44
C LEU A 112 -6.83 -10.90 -3.24
N ASP A 113 -5.75 -10.30 -2.76
CA ASP A 113 -4.45 -10.96 -2.62
C ASP A 113 -4.22 -11.53 -1.21
N ASN A 114 -5.23 -11.53 -0.35
CA ASN A 114 -5.12 -11.89 1.08
C ASN A 114 -4.00 -11.12 1.83
N ARG A 115 -3.61 -9.95 1.30
CA ARG A 115 -2.54 -9.09 1.82
C ARG A 115 -3.03 -8.06 2.84
N ILE A 116 -4.29 -8.17 3.29
CA ILE A 116 -4.86 -7.36 4.38
C ILE A 116 -3.99 -7.44 5.63
N ARG A 117 -3.38 -8.61 5.88
CA ARG A 117 -2.52 -8.88 7.04
C ARG A 117 -1.13 -8.24 6.98
N LEU A 118 -0.84 -7.42 5.98
CA LEU A 118 0.39 -6.63 5.95
C LEU A 118 0.24 -5.32 6.72
N LYS A 119 1.39 -4.77 7.16
CA LYS A 119 1.47 -3.47 7.86
C LYS A 119 1.07 -2.27 6.98
N ASP A 120 0.88 -2.48 5.68
CA ASP A 120 0.67 -1.40 4.69
C ASP A 120 -0.53 -0.50 5.01
N SER A 121 -1.66 -1.09 5.43
CA SER A 121 -2.85 -0.32 5.78
C SER A 121 -2.61 0.62 6.97
N LEU A 122 -1.89 0.14 7.98
CA LEU A 122 -1.46 0.93 9.14
C LEU A 122 -0.51 2.06 8.72
N LEU A 123 0.48 1.78 7.86
CA LEU A 123 1.44 2.79 7.41
C LEU A 123 0.75 3.88 6.57
N LEU A 124 -0.23 3.53 5.74
CA LEU A 124 -1.04 4.50 4.99
C LEU A 124 -1.89 5.37 5.93
N LEU A 125 -2.45 4.80 7.00
CA LEU A 125 -3.12 5.56 8.05
C LEU A 125 -2.16 6.52 8.77
N LEU A 126 -0.92 6.11 9.03
CA LEU A 126 0.10 6.99 9.61
C LEU A 126 0.43 8.16 8.66
N ILE A 127 0.49 7.93 7.35
CA ILE A 127 0.65 9.01 6.36
C ILE A 127 -0.52 10.01 6.44
N ILE A 128 -1.75 9.52 6.61
CA ILE A 128 -2.93 10.38 6.81
C ILE A 128 -2.75 11.22 8.08
N VAL A 129 -2.35 10.61 9.20
CA VAL A 129 -2.08 11.32 10.46
C VAL A 129 -1.01 12.40 10.28
N CYS A 130 0.11 12.09 9.61
CA CYS A 130 1.15 13.06 9.27
C CYS A 130 0.58 14.26 8.49
N CYS A 131 -0.25 14.01 7.48
CA CYS A 131 -0.90 15.07 6.70
C CYS A 131 -1.86 15.92 7.55
N LYS A 132 -2.60 15.31 8.48
CA LYS A 132 -3.50 16.04 9.39
C LYS A 132 -2.73 16.92 10.38
N ILE A 133 -1.62 16.44 10.94
CA ILE A 133 -0.76 17.21 11.86
C ILE A 133 -0.29 18.50 11.20
N ILE A 134 0.16 18.42 9.93
CA ILE A 134 0.64 19.57 9.16
C ILE A 134 -0.44 20.66 9.05
N LYS A 135 -1.69 20.26 8.85
CA LYS A 135 -2.85 21.17 8.66
C LYS A 135 -3.41 21.78 9.94
N LEU A 136 -2.96 21.39 11.12
CA LEU A 136 -3.52 21.89 12.38
C LEU A 136 -3.33 23.41 12.51
N ALA A 137 -4.35 24.24 12.26
CA ALA A 137 -4.15 25.70 12.21
C ALA A 137 -3.63 26.34 13.51
N LYS A 138 -3.98 25.78 14.68
CA LYS A 138 -3.79 26.42 15.99
C LYS A 138 -2.42 26.17 16.66
N ASN A 139 -1.64 25.19 16.19
CA ASN A 139 -0.42 24.80 16.89
C ASN A 139 0.80 25.61 16.40
N ASN A 140 1.72 25.93 17.32
CA ASN A 140 3.05 26.42 16.96
C ASN A 140 3.72 25.43 16.01
N ILE A 141 4.44 25.95 15.01
CA ILE A 141 5.23 25.16 14.07
C ILE A 141 6.12 24.15 14.78
N PHE A 142 6.79 24.51 15.88
CA PHE A 142 7.67 23.59 16.61
C PHE A 142 6.92 22.34 17.07
N THR A 143 5.77 22.51 17.72
CA THR A 143 4.95 21.40 18.22
C THR A 143 4.47 20.50 17.08
N LYS A 144 4.07 21.08 15.93
CA LYS A 144 3.68 20.29 14.75
C LYS A 144 4.84 19.43 14.25
N LEU A 145 6.04 19.99 14.19
CA LEU A 145 7.21 19.28 13.70
C LEU A 145 7.72 18.24 14.66
N LEU A 146 7.63 18.49 15.96
CA LEU A 146 7.93 17.49 16.98
C LEU A 146 6.95 16.32 16.86
N LEU A 147 5.65 16.58 16.83
CA LEU A 147 4.63 15.54 16.66
C LEU A 147 4.82 14.77 15.35
N LEU A 148 5.09 15.47 14.25
CA LEU A 148 5.35 14.84 12.96
C LEU A 148 6.59 13.93 13.02
N SER A 149 7.67 14.39 13.65
CA SER A 149 8.92 13.63 13.80
C SER A 149 8.70 12.37 14.64
N LEU A 150 7.96 12.48 15.75
CA LEU A 150 7.61 11.34 16.60
C LEU A 150 6.76 10.30 15.86
N VAL A 151 5.72 10.73 15.14
CA VAL A 151 4.87 9.82 14.36
C VAL A 151 5.67 9.14 13.24
N LEU A 152 6.57 9.88 12.57
CA LEU A 152 7.46 9.30 11.55
C LEU A 152 8.40 8.27 12.16
N SER A 153 9.02 8.56 13.31
CA SER A 153 9.88 7.61 14.02
C SER A 153 9.12 6.35 14.42
N VAL A 154 7.90 6.45 14.96
CA VAL A 154 7.05 5.29 15.25
C VAL A 154 6.76 4.50 13.97
N GLY A 155 6.41 5.18 12.88
CA GLY A 155 6.20 4.53 11.59
C GLY A 155 7.44 3.76 11.10
N ILE A 156 8.64 4.35 11.26
CA ILE A 156 9.91 3.74 10.85
C ILE A 156 10.23 2.50 11.69
N LEU A 157 9.93 2.54 13.00
CA LEU A 157 10.06 1.39 13.89
C LEU A 157 9.08 0.26 13.54
N LEU A 158 7.88 0.60 13.08
CA LEU A 158 6.90 -0.38 12.59
C LEU A 158 7.34 -1.02 11.27
N HIS A 159 7.78 -0.19 10.32
CA HIS A 159 8.34 -0.62 9.05
C HIS A 159 9.13 0.51 8.37
N GLU A 160 10.39 0.22 7.99
CA GLU A 160 11.32 1.21 7.46
C GLU A 160 10.88 1.83 6.11
N MET A 161 10.00 1.14 5.37
CA MET A 161 9.47 1.65 4.10
C MET A 161 8.84 3.04 4.22
N ILE A 162 8.22 3.37 5.37
CA ILE A 162 7.56 4.66 5.56
C ILE A 162 8.54 5.84 5.38
N PHE A 163 9.83 5.61 5.68
CA PHE A 163 10.88 6.59 5.48
C PHE A 163 10.92 7.03 4.02
N PHE A 164 11.02 6.07 3.09
CA PHE A 164 11.14 6.34 1.66
C PHE A 164 9.91 7.04 1.08
N TYR A 165 8.70 6.68 1.52
CA TYR A 165 7.48 7.29 0.98
C TYR A 165 7.15 8.66 1.61
N THR A 166 7.45 8.82 2.90
CA THR A 166 6.90 9.94 3.68
C THR A 166 7.92 11.02 3.93
N VAL A 167 9.16 10.68 4.30
CA VAL A 167 10.16 11.66 4.71
C VAL A 167 10.59 12.55 3.54
N PRO A 168 11.03 12.02 2.38
CA PRO A 168 11.39 12.85 1.23
C PRO A 168 10.24 13.73 0.74
N PHE A 169 9.03 13.17 0.65
CA PHE A 169 7.85 13.90 0.19
C PHE A 169 7.54 15.08 1.13
N LEU A 170 7.53 14.85 2.45
CA LEU A 170 7.24 15.90 3.41
C LEU A 170 8.33 16.97 3.42
N LEU A 171 9.61 16.61 3.31
CA LEU A 171 10.69 17.59 3.19
C LEU A 171 10.49 18.51 1.97
N ILE A 172 10.15 17.93 0.81
CA ILE A 172 9.85 18.69 -0.42
C ILE A 172 8.59 19.56 -0.22
N TYR A 173 7.53 19.01 0.37
CA TYR A 173 6.28 19.71 0.67
C TYR A 173 6.52 20.96 1.52
N LEU A 174 7.22 20.78 2.63
CA LEU A 174 7.48 21.80 3.64
C LEU A 174 8.42 22.88 3.12
N TYR A 175 9.43 22.50 2.33
CA TYR A 175 10.29 23.43 1.60
C TYR A 175 9.48 24.28 0.61
N SER A 176 8.48 23.67 -0.03
CA SER A 176 7.70 24.33 -1.08
C SER A 176 6.68 25.37 -0.59
N ILE A 177 6.25 25.27 0.67
CA ILE A 177 5.23 26.17 1.25
C ILE A 177 5.85 27.39 1.92
N LYS A 178 7.14 27.34 2.30
CA LYS A 178 7.75 28.43 3.06
C LYS A 178 8.53 29.43 2.20
N LYS A 179 8.26 30.72 2.47
CA LYS A 179 9.04 31.88 2.02
C LYS A 179 10.04 32.41 3.09
N THR A 180 10.26 31.71 4.22
CA THR A 180 10.87 32.30 5.44
C THR A 180 12.04 31.48 6.04
N PRO A 181 12.94 32.12 6.83
CA PRO A 181 14.29 31.62 7.21
C PRO A 181 14.32 30.48 8.26
N LEU A 182 13.19 29.82 8.52
CA LEU A 182 13.08 28.74 9.51
C LEU A 182 13.75 27.43 9.10
N LYS A 183 14.53 27.41 8.00
CA LYS A 183 15.24 26.24 7.44
C LYS A 183 15.99 25.44 8.53
N ASN A 184 16.54 26.13 9.52
CA ASN A 184 17.32 25.53 10.60
C ASN A 184 16.46 24.69 11.57
N VAL A 185 15.25 25.11 11.91
CA VAL A 185 14.34 24.35 12.79
C VAL A 185 13.81 23.09 12.10
N TRP A 186 13.54 23.18 10.80
CA TRP A 186 13.13 22.03 9.99
C TRP A 186 14.21 20.95 9.93
N ASN A 187 15.44 21.37 9.60
CA ASN A 187 16.58 20.46 9.52
C ASN A 187 16.87 19.80 10.87
N PHE A 188 16.71 20.54 11.97
CA PHE A 188 16.97 20.02 13.31
C PHE A 188 15.97 18.94 13.76
N LEU A 189 14.67 19.11 13.53
CA LEU A 189 13.67 18.14 14.00
C LEU A 189 13.55 16.92 13.07
N PHE A 190 13.75 17.07 11.77
CA PHE A 190 13.80 15.93 10.84
C PHE A 190 15.04 15.04 11.02
N ILE A 191 16.02 15.47 11.82
CA ILE A 191 17.12 14.60 12.25
C ILE A 191 16.61 13.39 13.05
N ILE A 192 15.53 13.54 13.82
CA ILE A 192 14.98 12.47 14.67
C ILE A 192 14.54 11.24 13.85
N PRO A 193 13.65 11.37 12.82
CA PRO A 193 13.28 10.23 11.99
C PRO A 193 14.46 9.70 11.16
N VAL A 194 15.41 10.54 10.76
CA VAL A 194 16.63 10.09 10.05
C VAL A 194 17.51 9.22 10.97
N LEU A 195 17.76 9.66 12.21
CA LEU A 195 18.48 8.86 13.20
C LEU A 195 17.75 7.56 13.51
N THR A 196 16.42 7.61 13.65
CA THR A 196 15.59 6.41 13.85
C THR A 196 15.76 5.43 12.69
N PHE A 197 15.74 5.92 11.45
CA PHE A 197 15.96 5.11 10.26
C PHE A 197 17.36 4.50 10.21
N LEU A 198 18.40 5.27 10.56
CA LEU A 198 19.76 4.74 10.65
C LEU A 198 19.86 3.61 11.69
N ILE A 199 19.29 3.82 12.89
CA ILE A 199 19.23 2.80 13.94
C ILE A 199 18.54 1.53 13.41
N VAL A 200 17.39 1.66 12.74
CA VAL A 200 16.64 0.52 12.18
C VAL A 200 17.44 -0.21 11.08
N ILE A 201 18.19 0.51 10.24
CA ILE A 201 19.07 -0.11 9.23
C ILE A 201 20.19 -0.91 9.88
N PHE A 202 20.87 -0.34 10.88
CA PHE A 202 21.98 -1.02 11.54
C PHE A 202 21.51 -2.18 12.43
N SER A 203 20.29 -2.12 12.95
CA SER A 203 19.64 -3.19 13.71
C SER A 203 18.84 -4.14 12.82
N HIS A 204 19.41 -4.57 11.68
CA HIS A 204 18.72 -5.43 10.72
C HIS A 204 18.50 -6.88 11.18
N GLY A 205 19.18 -7.30 12.26
CA GLY A 205 19.21 -8.68 12.77
C GLY A 205 20.58 -9.32 12.64
N PHE A 206 20.77 -10.47 13.28
CA PHE A 206 21.99 -11.28 13.22
C PHE A 206 21.63 -12.76 13.00
N VAL A 207 22.63 -13.58 12.65
CA VAL A 207 22.42 -15.02 12.45
C VAL A 207 22.00 -15.66 13.79
N GLY A 208 20.84 -16.28 13.82
CA GLY A 208 20.15 -16.84 14.98
C GLY A 208 18.99 -15.98 15.50
N ALA A 209 18.90 -14.70 15.13
CA ALA A 209 17.87 -13.81 15.65
C ALA A 209 16.44 -14.23 15.23
N GLY A 210 16.28 -14.69 13.98
CA GLY A 210 15.00 -15.19 13.49
C GLY A 210 14.51 -16.43 14.25
N ASP A 211 15.44 -17.31 14.66
CA ASP A 211 15.12 -18.54 15.40
C ASP A 211 14.69 -18.21 16.83
N ILE A 212 15.37 -17.28 17.51
CA ILE A 212 14.99 -16.81 18.85
C ILE A 212 13.57 -16.21 18.83
N ILE A 213 13.27 -15.35 17.84
CA ILE A 213 11.94 -14.78 17.66
C ILE A 213 10.91 -15.87 17.39
N PHE A 214 11.26 -16.87 16.58
CA PHE A 214 10.34 -17.95 16.26
C PHE A 214 10.01 -18.81 17.49
N GLU A 215 11.00 -19.18 18.30
CA GLU A 215 10.78 -19.92 19.54
C GLU A 215 9.94 -19.13 20.54
N ASN A 216 10.16 -17.81 20.64
CA ASN A 216 9.30 -16.96 21.44
C ASN A 216 7.85 -16.97 20.95
N ILE A 217 7.61 -16.85 19.63
CA ILE A 217 6.25 -16.92 19.07
C ILE A 217 5.60 -18.29 19.34
N LYS A 218 6.35 -19.40 19.19
CA LYS A 218 5.85 -20.75 19.46
C LYS A 218 5.36 -20.92 20.89
N SER A 219 6.01 -20.28 21.86
CA SER A 219 5.60 -20.36 23.28
C SER A 219 4.18 -19.85 23.55
N TYR A 220 3.64 -19.02 22.64
CA TYR A 220 2.27 -18.48 22.72
C TYR A 220 1.27 -19.18 21.78
N LEU A 221 1.73 -20.17 20.99
CA LEU A 221 0.90 -20.87 20.00
C LEU A 221 0.75 -22.35 20.35
N PRO A 222 -0.40 -22.98 20.02
CA PRO A 222 -0.54 -24.44 20.12
C PRO A 222 0.46 -25.15 19.20
N GLU A 223 0.96 -26.34 19.60
CA GLU A 223 1.96 -27.10 18.82
C GLU A 223 1.51 -27.39 17.37
N ASN A 224 0.21 -27.55 17.15
CA ASN A 224 -0.36 -27.84 15.83
C ASN A 224 -0.48 -26.61 14.92
N SER A 225 -0.14 -25.41 15.43
CA SER A 225 -0.32 -24.13 14.76
C SER A 225 0.92 -23.60 14.06
N TYR A 226 2.03 -24.35 14.02
CA TYR A 226 3.23 -23.92 13.30
C TYR A 226 3.94 -25.10 12.62
N THR A 227 4.73 -24.80 11.59
CA THR A 227 5.61 -25.77 10.93
C THR A 227 6.95 -25.84 11.65
N LYS A 228 7.73 -26.92 11.41
CA LYS A 228 9.12 -26.99 11.90
C LYS A 228 10.01 -25.96 11.21
N ASP A 229 9.70 -25.63 9.96
CA ASP A 229 10.47 -24.69 9.15
C ASP A 229 10.26 -23.24 9.59
N LEU A 230 11.35 -22.46 9.55
CA LEU A 230 11.34 -21.04 9.86
C LEU A 230 10.54 -20.27 8.80
N PRO A 231 9.52 -19.48 9.19
CA PRO A 231 8.79 -18.64 8.25
C PRO A 231 9.71 -17.66 7.50
N THR A 232 9.43 -17.44 6.22
CA THR A 232 10.24 -16.60 5.33
C THR A 232 10.55 -15.20 5.87
N PRO A 233 9.62 -14.46 6.53
CA PRO A 233 9.94 -13.15 7.11
C PRO A 233 11.03 -13.22 8.17
N LEU A 234 11.04 -14.28 8.99
CA LEU A 234 12.04 -14.50 10.04
C LEU A 234 13.37 -14.97 9.43
N PHE A 235 13.34 -15.74 8.34
CA PHE A 235 14.52 -16.11 7.58
C PHE A 235 15.29 -14.88 7.04
N TYR A 236 14.58 -13.83 6.59
CA TYR A 236 15.20 -12.59 6.14
C TYR A 236 15.83 -11.76 7.27
N ILE A 237 15.45 -11.99 8.53
CA ILE A 237 16.13 -11.42 9.71
C ILE A 237 17.38 -12.25 10.04
N ASN A 238 17.32 -13.57 9.82
CA ASN A 238 18.40 -14.52 10.09
C ASN A 238 19.56 -14.42 9.07
N SER A 239 19.34 -13.76 7.93
CA SER A 239 20.28 -13.72 6.80
C SER A 239 21.06 -12.40 6.69
N SER A 240 22.29 -12.46 6.17
CA SER A 240 23.06 -11.26 5.85
C SER A 240 22.47 -10.50 4.65
N ALA A 241 22.53 -9.16 4.67
CA ALA A 241 21.99 -8.33 3.60
C ALA A 241 22.59 -8.65 2.21
N LYS A 242 23.89 -8.97 2.15
CA LYS A 242 24.57 -9.36 0.91
C LYS A 242 23.98 -10.62 0.30
N ASN A 243 23.71 -11.63 1.13
CA ASN A 243 23.11 -12.88 0.66
C ASN A 243 21.68 -12.65 0.16
N ILE A 244 20.90 -11.82 0.86
CA ILE A 244 19.53 -11.48 0.46
C ILE A 244 19.51 -10.78 -0.90
N ILE A 245 20.39 -9.81 -1.13
CA ILE A 245 20.49 -9.11 -2.43
C ILE A 245 20.83 -10.11 -3.54
N PHE A 246 21.80 -11.00 -3.30
CA PHE A 246 22.18 -12.00 -4.30
C PHE A 246 21.05 -13.00 -4.60
N ILE A 247 20.37 -13.50 -3.56
CA ILE A 247 19.20 -14.38 -3.68
C ILE A 247 18.12 -13.69 -4.52
N ASN A 248 17.76 -12.45 -4.18
CA ASN A 248 16.74 -11.72 -4.90
C ASN A 248 17.17 -11.43 -6.35
N PHE A 249 18.42 -11.03 -6.58
CA PHE A 249 18.97 -10.82 -7.92
C PHE A 249 18.92 -12.09 -8.78
N SER A 250 19.28 -13.24 -8.21
CA SER A 250 19.19 -14.53 -8.89
C SER A 250 17.75 -14.95 -9.20
N ALA A 251 16.78 -14.54 -8.36
CA ALA A 251 15.36 -14.74 -8.62
C ALA A 251 14.83 -13.81 -9.73
N TYR A 252 15.39 -12.59 -9.86
CA TYR A 252 15.01 -11.61 -10.90
C TYR A 252 15.54 -11.93 -12.29
N SER A 253 16.72 -12.57 -12.39
CA SER A 253 17.35 -12.87 -13.68
C SER A 253 16.61 -13.93 -14.52
N GLN A 254 15.46 -14.41 -14.06
CA GLN A 254 14.63 -15.41 -14.73
C GLN A 254 13.84 -14.91 -15.97
N GLY A 255 14.15 -13.74 -16.54
CA GLY A 255 13.79 -13.45 -17.95
C GLY A 255 13.37 -12.01 -18.29
N PHE A 256 13.72 -11.59 -19.52
CA PHE A 256 13.41 -10.31 -20.15
C PHE A 256 11.89 -9.99 -20.21
N SER A 257 11.04 -11.02 -20.29
CA SER A 257 9.58 -10.89 -20.33
C SER A 257 8.99 -10.26 -19.06
N ARG A 258 9.61 -10.47 -17.89
CA ARG A 258 9.15 -9.87 -16.62
C ARG A 258 9.26 -8.34 -16.63
N GLY A 259 10.38 -7.82 -17.13
CA GLY A 259 10.63 -6.37 -17.17
C GLY A 259 9.64 -5.61 -18.07
N ILE A 260 9.34 -6.16 -19.25
CA ILE A 260 8.39 -5.55 -20.19
C ILE A 260 6.99 -5.44 -19.58
N LEU A 261 6.55 -6.47 -18.87
CA LEU A 261 5.22 -6.50 -18.24
C LEU A 261 5.09 -5.46 -17.12
N TYR A 262 6.12 -5.30 -16.29
CA TYR A 262 6.15 -4.24 -15.27
C TYR A 262 6.18 -2.84 -15.90
N LEU A 263 6.89 -2.66 -17.01
CA LEU A 263 6.88 -1.39 -17.75
C LEU A 263 5.50 -1.08 -18.33
N GLN A 264 4.81 -2.08 -18.89
CA GLN A 264 3.44 -1.94 -19.37
C GLN A 264 2.47 -1.58 -18.23
N TYR A 265 2.57 -2.28 -17.09
CA TYR A 265 1.78 -1.99 -15.89
C TYR A 265 2.01 -0.57 -15.36
N LEU A 266 3.27 -0.14 -15.31
CA LEU A 266 3.61 1.21 -14.90
C LEU A 266 3.05 2.26 -15.88
N ALA A 267 3.17 2.00 -17.18
CA ALA A 267 2.63 2.88 -18.22
C ALA A 267 1.10 2.99 -18.15
N SER A 268 0.39 1.88 -17.92
CA SER A 268 -1.07 1.89 -17.75
C SER A 268 -1.50 2.64 -16.49
N LEU A 269 -0.77 2.49 -15.39
CA LEU A 269 -1.00 3.26 -14.15
C LEU A 269 -0.83 4.76 -14.37
N ILE A 270 0.30 5.16 -14.97
CA ILE A 270 0.57 6.57 -15.28
C ILE A 270 -0.53 7.15 -16.18
N PHE A 271 -0.94 6.40 -17.21
CA PHE A 271 -2.04 6.79 -18.09
C PHE A 271 -3.33 7.03 -17.31
N VAL A 272 -3.74 6.06 -16.47
CA VAL A 272 -4.96 6.15 -15.65
C VAL A 272 -4.92 7.29 -14.65
N ILE A 273 -3.78 7.55 -14.02
CA ILE A 273 -3.62 8.65 -13.06
C ILE A 273 -3.78 10.01 -13.75
N ILE A 274 -3.15 10.20 -14.91
CA ILE A 274 -3.23 11.45 -15.67
C ILE A 274 -4.67 11.69 -16.16
N ARG A 275 -5.34 10.60 -16.56
CA ARG A 275 -6.72 10.57 -17.05
C ARG A 275 -7.75 10.32 -15.96
N TYR A 276 -7.39 10.43 -14.69
CA TYR A 276 -8.29 10.13 -13.56
C TYR A 276 -9.63 10.89 -13.64
N ASN A 277 -9.58 12.13 -14.14
CA ASN A 277 -10.75 12.98 -14.30
C ASN A 277 -11.75 12.48 -15.35
N ASP A 278 -11.39 11.53 -16.21
CA ASP A 278 -12.32 10.88 -17.12
C ASP A 278 -13.34 10.01 -16.36
N PHE A 279 -13.04 9.59 -15.13
CA PHE A 279 -13.95 8.78 -14.30
C PHE A 279 -15.06 9.59 -13.61
N ARG A 280 -15.11 10.92 -13.75
CA ARG A 280 -16.11 11.77 -13.08
C ARG A 280 -17.56 11.51 -13.48
N ASN A 281 -17.77 10.92 -14.65
CA ASN A 281 -19.13 10.58 -15.10
C ASN A 281 -19.56 9.17 -14.64
N ILE A 282 -18.67 8.44 -13.96
CA ILE A 282 -18.93 7.06 -13.52
C ILE A 282 -19.43 7.06 -12.09
N ASN A 283 -20.75 7.01 -11.96
CA ASN A 283 -21.41 6.88 -10.68
C ASN A 283 -21.33 5.44 -10.18
N VAL A 284 -20.46 5.19 -9.20
CA VAL A 284 -20.38 3.88 -8.49
C VAL A 284 -21.56 3.67 -7.53
N PHE A 285 -22.26 4.75 -7.17
CA PHE A 285 -23.43 4.76 -6.30
C PHE A 285 -24.47 5.75 -6.82
N ILE A 286 -25.70 5.73 -6.28
CA ILE A 286 -26.83 6.63 -6.64
C ILE A 286 -26.55 8.12 -6.28
N PHE A 287 -25.33 8.46 -5.86
CA PHE A 287 -24.97 9.81 -5.45
C PHE A 287 -24.84 10.77 -6.65
N LYS A 288 -25.19 12.04 -6.39
CA LYS A 288 -25.33 13.12 -7.38
C LYS A 288 -24.10 13.29 -8.27
N LYS A 289 -24.35 13.80 -9.48
CA LYS A 289 -23.37 14.20 -10.51
C LYS A 289 -22.17 14.95 -9.91
N ASP A 290 -20.97 14.49 -10.27
CA ASP A 290 -19.67 14.97 -9.82
C ASP A 290 -19.37 16.42 -10.22
N ASN A 291 -19.11 17.29 -9.24
CA ASN A 291 -18.52 18.62 -9.45
C ASN A 291 -17.09 18.72 -8.88
N GLY A 292 -16.59 17.70 -8.19
CA GLY A 292 -15.26 17.67 -7.59
C GLY A 292 -14.16 17.36 -8.61
N SER A 293 -13.02 18.04 -8.50
CA SER A 293 -11.84 17.73 -9.31
C SER A 293 -10.63 17.44 -8.44
N LEU A 294 -9.98 16.31 -8.71
CA LEU A 294 -8.64 16.06 -8.22
C LEU A 294 -7.65 16.61 -9.26
N SER A 295 -6.59 17.27 -8.81
CA SER A 295 -5.51 17.71 -9.69
C SER A 295 -4.73 16.48 -10.19
N SER A 296 -5.08 15.96 -11.37
CA SER A 296 -4.46 14.76 -11.94
C SER A 296 -2.97 14.96 -12.20
N SER A 297 -2.54 16.18 -12.53
CA SER A 297 -1.12 16.51 -12.63
C SER A 297 -0.41 16.40 -11.28
N PHE A 298 -1.04 16.86 -10.20
CA PHE A 298 -0.44 16.76 -8.87
C PHE A 298 -0.35 15.30 -8.41
N LEU A 299 -1.39 14.52 -8.68
CA LEU A 299 -1.42 13.09 -8.42
C LEU A 299 -0.31 12.35 -9.18
N ALA A 300 -0.15 12.64 -10.48
CA ALA A 300 0.90 12.05 -11.31
C ALA A 300 2.31 12.39 -10.81
N THR A 301 2.57 13.68 -10.54
CA THR A 301 3.89 14.10 -10.04
C THR A 301 4.20 13.49 -8.68
N THR A 302 3.21 13.43 -7.78
CA THR A 302 3.38 12.77 -6.49
C THR A 302 3.67 11.28 -6.67
N PHE A 303 2.95 10.59 -7.54
CA PHE A 303 3.17 9.17 -7.81
C PHE A 303 4.57 8.88 -8.36
N LEU A 304 5.03 9.67 -9.34
CA LEU A 304 6.39 9.53 -9.88
C LEU A 304 7.46 9.80 -8.82
N LEU A 305 7.25 10.81 -7.97
CA LEU A 305 8.16 11.10 -6.86
C LEU A 305 8.19 9.94 -5.86
N GLN A 306 7.04 9.36 -5.51
CA GLN A 306 6.96 8.21 -4.61
C GLN A 306 7.69 6.99 -5.18
N LEU A 307 7.53 6.70 -6.48
CA LEU A 307 8.27 5.63 -7.16
C LEU A 307 9.78 5.86 -7.15
N PHE A 308 10.21 7.10 -7.41
CA PHE A 308 11.62 7.46 -7.36
C PHE A 308 12.21 7.27 -5.96
N CYS A 309 11.51 7.71 -4.93
CA CYS A 309 11.97 7.52 -3.55
C CYS A 309 11.97 6.05 -3.11
N ALA A 310 11.11 5.21 -3.69
CA ALA A 310 11.04 3.78 -3.41
C ALA A 310 12.10 2.94 -4.15
N ILE A 311 12.94 3.54 -5.03
CA ILE A 311 13.99 2.82 -5.78
C ILE A 311 14.84 1.89 -4.90
N PRO A 312 15.33 2.31 -3.72
CA PRO A 312 16.12 1.45 -2.86
C PRO A 312 15.39 0.18 -2.39
N LEU A 313 14.06 0.24 -2.24
CA LEU A 313 13.25 -0.90 -1.80
C LEU A 313 13.15 -1.98 -2.90
N TYR A 314 13.09 -1.60 -4.17
CA TYR A 314 13.00 -2.56 -5.29
C TYR A 314 14.26 -3.44 -5.42
N PHE A 315 15.42 -2.95 -4.98
CA PHE A 315 16.65 -3.76 -4.95
C PHE A 315 16.65 -4.80 -3.82
N ILE A 316 15.94 -4.53 -2.73
CA ILE A 316 16.02 -5.32 -1.49
C ILE A 316 14.88 -6.34 -1.39
N ALA A 317 13.73 -6.11 -2.00
CA ALA A 317 12.55 -6.97 -1.85
C ALA A 317 11.85 -7.28 -3.17
N MET A 318 11.29 -8.49 -3.27
CA MET A 318 10.65 -9.06 -4.46
C MET A 318 9.24 -8.54 -4.74
N ASP A 319 8.62 -7.86 -3.78
CA ASP A 319 7.21 -7.46 -3.84
C ASP A 319 7.00 -6.09 -4.51
N TRP A 320 7.51 -5.90 -5.73
CA TRP A 320 7.45 -4.60 -6.43
C TRP A 320 6.03 -4.07 -6.59
N GLN A 321 5.06 -4.97 -6.81
CA GLN A 321 3.65 -4.60 -6.91
C GLN A 321 3.11 -3.97 -5.62
N ARG A 322 3.51 -4.48 -4.45
CA ARG A 322 3.14 -3.93 -3.14
C ARG A 322 3.64 -2.49 -3.02
N PHE A 323 4.88 -2.24 -3.43
CA PHE A 323 5.49 -0.92 -3.40
C PHE A 323 4.87 0.07 -4.40
N ILE A 324 4.50 -0.40 -5.60
CA ILE A 324 3.78 0.43 -6.59
C ILE A 324 2.37 0.76 -6.07
N PHE A 325 1.66 -0.22 -5.50
CA PHE A 325 0.37 -0.01 -4.85
C PHE A 325 0.47 1.01 -3.70
N PHE A 326 1.48 0.87 -2.85
CA PHE A 326 1.71 1.81 -1.75
C PHE A 326 2.00 3.23 -2.26
N ALA A 327 2.83 3.36 -3.30
CA ALA A 327 3.09 4.63 -3.99
C ALA A 327 1.79 5.25 -4.53
N LEU A 328 0.92 4.44 -5.12
CA LEU A 328 -0.34 4.86 -5.71
C LEU A 328 -1.29 5.41 -4.64
N ILE A 329 -1.58 4.63 -3.59
CA ILE A 329 -2.53 5.01 -2.55
C ILE A 329 -2.00 6.20 -1.72
N SER A 330 -0.72 6.21 -1.37
CA SER A 330 -0.11 7.36 -0.69
C SER A 330 -0.19 8.63 -1.53
N SER A 331 -0.03 8.54 -2.86
CA SER A 331 -0.18 9.70 -3.76
C SER A 331 -1.60 10.27 -3.76
N PHE A 332 -2.62 9.43 -3.68
CA PHE A 332 -4.00 9.90 -3.49
C PHE A 332 -4.18 10.61 -2.14
N ILE A 333 -3.61 10.06 -1.05
CA ILE A 333 -3.65 10.70 0.28
C ILE A 333 -3.00 12.09 0.23
N TYR A 334 -1.77 12.19 -0.28
CA TYR A 334 -1.07 13.47 -0.41
C TYR A 334 -1.80 14.45 -1.32
N THR A 335 -2.36 13.99 -2.44
CA THR A 335 -3.12 14.85 -3.34
C THR A 335 -4.38 15.37 -2.67
N TYR A 336 -5.13 14.49 -2.02
CA TYR A 336 -6.38 14.84 -1.37
C TYR A 336 -6.17 15.77 -0.17
N GLU A 337 -5.18 15.46 0.67
CA GLU A 337 -4.89 16.26 1.84
C GLU A 337 -4.14 17.53 1.44
N LEU A 338 -3.04 17.43 0.71
CA LEU A 338 -2.05 18.50 0.61
C LEU A 338 -1.99 19.20 -0.77
N GLY A 339 -2.70 18.70 -1.78
CA GLY A 339 -2.58 19.14 -3.18
C GLY A 339 -2.94 20.60 -3.49
N GLY A 340 -3.51 21.35 -2.55
CA GLY A 340 -3.84 22.77 -2.71
C GLY A 340 -2.69 23.75 -2.46
N GLU A 341 -1.64 23.33 -1.74
CA GLU A 341 -0.71 24.26 -1.07
C GLU A 341 0.70 24.32 -1.70
N ILE A 342 1.02 23.48 -2.70
CA ILE A 342 2.40 23.35 -3.18
C ILE A 342 2.68 24.21 -4.43
N GLY A 343 3.35 25.35 -4.24
CA GLY A 343 3.73 26.25 -5.33
C GLY A 343 4.84 25.73 -6.27
N TYR A 344 5.81 24.95 -5.77
CA TYR A 344 6.94 24.46 -6.60
C TYR A 344 6.56 23.27 -7.49
N ILE A 345 5.66 22.39 -7.04
CA ILE A 345 5.15 21.30 -7.88
C ILE A 345 4.23 21.83 -8.99
N LYS A 346 3.59 23.00 -8.82
CA LYS A 346 2.95 23.72 -9.95
C LYS A 346 3.95 24.12 -11.03
N LYS A 347 5.23 24.37 -10.72
CA LYS A 347 6.24 24.62 -11.78
C LYS A 347 6.62 23.34 -12.51
N PHE A 348 6.63 22.21 -11.81
CA PHE A 348 6.68 20.86 -12.39
C PHE A 348 5.30 20.38 -12.86
N HIS A 349 4.45 21.30 -13.35
CA HIS A 349 3.30 20.92 -14.20
C HIS A 349 3.86 20.28 -15.47
N PHE A 350 4.15 18.98 -15.39
CA PHE A 350 4.38 18.18 -16.57
C PHE A 350 3.10 18.30 -17.39
N LYS A 351 3.21 18.91 -18.57
CA LYS A 351 2.18 18.94 -19.62
C LYS A 351 1.91 17.53 -20.19
N MET A 352 2.10 16.50 -19.37
CA MET A 352 1.92 15.10 -19.67
C MET A 352 0.51 14.83 -20.18
N ASP A 353 -0.52 15.44 -19.61
CA ASP A 353 -1.88 15.28 -20.15
C ASP A 353 -1.99 15.78 -21.60
N SER A 354 -1.45 16.96 -21.92
CA SER A 354 -1.41 17.45 -23.30
C SER A 354 -0.50 16.63 -24.21
N PHE A 355 0.61 16.09 -23.69
CA PHE A 355 1.50 15.20 -24.43
C PHE A 355 0.80 13.87 -24.75
N ILE A 356 0.17 13.23 -23.76
CA ILE A 356 -0.59 11.99 -23.94
C ILE A 356 -1.77 12.26 -24.88
N ALA A 357 -2.50 13.37 -24.70
CA ALA A 357 -3.62 13.74 -25.55
C ALA A 357 -3.21 13.97 -27.01
N LYS A 358 -2.02 14.52 -27.24
CA LYS A 358 -1.51 14.84 -28.57
C LYS A 358 -0.82 13.66 -29.26
N TYR A 359 -0.06 12.85 -28.52
CA TYR A 359 0.85 11.85 -29.10
C TYR A 359 0.52 10.40 -28.76
N ILE A 360 -0.29 10.12 -27.74
CA ILE A 360 -0.64 8.74 -27.34
C ILE A 360 -2.09 8.44 -27.70
N ALA A 361 -3.04 9.16 -27.10
CA ALA A 361 -4.46 8.96 -27.37
C ALA A 361 -5.31 10.19 -26.98
N PRO A 362 -6.32 10.56 -27.79
CA PRO A 362 -7.23 11.66 -27.45
C PRO A 362 -8.03 11.37 -26.17
N ARG A 363 -8.62 12.42 -25.57
CA ARG A 363 -9.55 12.28 -24.43
C ARG A 363 -10.74 11.41 -24.83
N ASN A 364 -10.80 10.21 -24.24
CA ASN A 364 -11.88 9.25 -24.46
C ASN A 364 -12.10 8.43 -23.17
N GLU A 365 -13.25 8.66 -22.52
CA GLU A 365 -13.65 7.96 -21.30
C GLU A 365 -13.65 6.43 -21.48
N ALA A 366 -14.13 5.93 -22.62
CA ALA A 366 -14.19 4.49 -22.88
C ALA A 366 -12.78 3.89 -22.99
N LEU A 367 -11.83 4.62 -23.58
CA LEU A 367 -10.44 4.19 -23.63
C LEU A 367 -9.81 4.18 -22.23
N THR A 368 -10.07 5.19 -21.41
CA THR A 368 -9.56 5.24 -20.03
C THR A 368 -10.11 4.11 -19.17
N ILE A 369 -11.41 3.78 -19.30
CA ILE A 369 -12.02 2.61 -18.67
C ILE A 369 -11.39 1.32 -19.22
N PHE A 370 -11.22 1.20 -20.54
CA PHE A 370 -10.63 0.02 -21.15
C PHE A 370 -9.20 -0.21 -20.65
N VAL A 371 -8.36 0.83 -20.65
CA VAL A 371 -6.98 0.74 -20.14
C VAL A 371 -7.00 0.33 -18.67
N SER A 372 -7.86 0.96 -17.85
CA SER A 372 -7.92 0.68 -16.39
C SER A 372 -8.46 -0.71 -16.04
N THR A 373 -9.28 -1.31 -16.89
CA THR A 373 -9.95 -2.60 -16.62
C THR A 373 -9.37 -3.78 -17.39
N VAL A 374 -8.78 -3.54 -18.57
CA VAL A 374 -8.29 -4.58 -19.50
C VAL A 374 -6.77 -4.62 -19.57
N LEU A 375 -6.10 -3.47 -19.68
CA LEU A 375 -4.64 -3.39 -19.91
C LEU A 375 -3.81 -3.39 -18.61
N PHE A 376 -4.46 -3.35 -17.45
CA PHE A 376 -3.85 -3.70 -16.17
C PHE A 376 -3.56 -5.20 -16.12
N VAL A 377 -2.35 -5.61 -16.49
CA VAL A 377 -2.00 -7.02 -16.77
C VAL A 377 -0.53 -7.27 -16.36
N PRO A 378 -0.09 -8.48 -15.88
CA PRO A 378 -0.77 -9.80 -15.91
C PRO A 378 -0.60 -10.78 -14.72
N HIS A 379 -1.63 -11.61 -14.49
CA HIS A 379 -1.41 -13.03 -14.21
C HIS A 379 -0.79 -13.61 -15.48
N LEU A 380 0.49 -13.98 -15.43
CA LEU A 380 1.09 -14.82 -16.45
C LEU A 380 1.93 -15.83 -15.69
N LYS A 381 1.53 -17.10 -15.63
CA LYS A 381 2.40 -18.16 -15.12
C LYS A 381 3.60 -18.30 -16.05
N LEU A 382 4.67 -17.55 -15.79
CA LEU A 382 5.97 -17.70 -16.44
C LEU A 382 6.94 -18.30 -15.41
N GLY A 383 6.93 -19.63 -15.33
CA GLY A 383 7.73 -20.42 -14.38
C GLY A 383 6.92 -20.98 -13.20
N ASN A 384 7.63 -21.49 -12.18
CA ASN A 384 7.06 -22.21 -11.03
C ASN A 384 6.47 -21.32 -9.93
N ILE A 385 6.39 -20.00 -10.14
CA ILE A 385 5.90 -19.04 -9.15
C ILE A 385 4.64 -18.40 -9.70
N ASP A 386 3.55 -18.46 -8.93
CA ASP A 386 2.28 -17.83 -9.30
C ASP A 386 2.42 -16.31 -9.34
N TYR A 387 2.04 -15.72 -10.46
CA TYR A 387 1.98 -14.26 -10.63
C TYR A 387 0.64 -13.78 -10.08
N LEU A 388 0.66 -12.98 -9.01
CA LEU A 388 -0.54 -12.43 -8.37
C LEU A 388 -1.03 -11.16 -9.09
N PHE A 389 -1.59 -11.30 -10.30
CA PHE A 389 -2.28 -10.18 -10.93
C PHE A 389 -3.52 -10.67 -11.66
N THR A 390 -4.56 -9.85 -11.78
CA THR A 390 -5.71 -10.13 -12.65
C THR A 390 -6.24 -8.80 -13.18
N ASN A 391 -6.71 -8.77 -14.44
CA ASN A 391 -7.48 -7.63 -14.91
C ASN A 391 -8.94 -7.79 -14.45
N GLY A 392 -9.74 -6.71 -14.46
CA GLY A 392 -11.09 -6.75 -13.87
C GLY A 392 -11.98 -7.79 -14.55
N TYR A 393 -11.83 -7.99 -15.86
CA TYR A 393 -12.59 -8.97 -16.63
C TYR A 393 -12.17 -10.42 -16.35
N LEU A 394 -10.88 -10.72 -16.30
CA LEU A 394 -10.34 -12.03 -15.95
C LEU A 394 -10.68 -12.38 -14.51
N MET A 395 -10.68 -11.39 -13.61
CA MET A 395 -11.17 -11.58 -12.25
C MET A 395 -12.65 -12.00 -12.27
N ILE A 396 -13.51 -11.23 -12.94
CA ILE A 396 -14.94 -11.56 -13.07
C ILE A 396 -15.11 -12.95 -13.71
N PHE A 397 -14.39 -13.25 -14.79
CA PHE A 397 -14.45 -14.53 -15.48
C PHE A 397 -14.00 -15.68 -14.57
N ASN A 398 -12.87 -15.55 -13.87
CA ASN A 398 -12.36 -16.55 -12.93
C ASN A 398 -13.33 -16.80 -11.76
N TYR A 399 -14.00 -15.76 -11.26
CA TYR A 399 -15.02 -15.94 -10.22
C TYR A 399 -16.30 -16.55 -10.77
N ALA A 400 -16.74 -16.14 -11.96
CA ALA A 400 -17.89 -16.73 -12.62
C ALA A 400 -17.69 -18.23 -12.92
N THR A 401 -16.51 -18.63 -13.39
CA THR A 401 -16.18 -20.04 -13.62
C THR A 401 -16.11 -20.84 -12.33
N LYS A 402 -15.56 -20.28 -11.23
CA LYS A 402 -15.60 -20.92 -9.91
C LYS A 402 -17.03 -21.13 -9.40
N ILE A 403 -17.91 -20.14 -9.57
CA ILE A 403 -19.32 -20.25 -9.20
C ILE A 403 -20.00 -21.34 -10.04
N LEU A 404 -19.85 -21.29 -11.37
CA LEU A 404 -20.41 -22.31 -12.26
C LEU A 404 -19.91 -23.71 -11.90
N PHE A 405 -18.61 -23.88 -11.66
CA PHE A 405 -18.03 -25.14 -11.23
C PHE A 405 -18.68 -25.65 -9.94
N SER A 406 -18.80 -24.79 -8.92
CA SER A 406 -19.42 -25.17 -7.64
C SER A 406 -20.88 -25.58 -7.76
N ILE A 407 -21.63 -24.98 -8.71
CA ILE A 407 -23.02 -25.34 -9.00
C ILE A 407 -23.10 -26.68 -9.74
N THR A 408 -22.16 -26.95 -10.66
CA THR A 408 -22.14 -28.21 -11.42
C THR A 408 -21.62 -29.42 -10.63
N THR A 409 -20.97 -29.19 -9.49
CA THR A 409 -20.46 -30.24 -8.60
C THR A 409 -21.36 -30.53 -7.38
N LEU A 410 -22.48 -29.81 -7.27
CA LEU A 410 -23.61 -30.11 -6.37
C LEU A 410 -24.65 -30.91 -7.16
#